data_AF-A0A350F2G0-F1
#
_entry.id   AF-A0A350F2G0-F1
#
_cell.length_a   1.000
_cell.length_b   1.000
_cell.length_c   1.000
_cell.angle_alpha   90.00
_cell.angle_beta   90.00
_cell.angle_gamma   90.00
#
_symmetry.space_group_name_H-M   'P 1'
#
loop_
_entity.id
_entity.type
_entity.pdbx_description
1 polymer ?
#
loop_
_entity_poly.entity_id
_entity_poly.type
_entity_poly.pdbx_seq_one_letter_code
_entity_poly.pdbx_strand_id
1 'polypeptide(L)'
;MISTEQARLLSELQQRIERYQPILEEEFDVNLGKVVARPFGARAWLRKMRDRSLVQASRRGGFGLNRRLMLRCEWALIYLPACFLVWFRHWYPQFMMRWDDDEPAILVPFRGWMRKDHRRRIAQLDQWAVHEMAHGIWHRIADDSAVEHGRRWRVWNEGFAHYVADVHLRPHYPAGAIIDEEWSPMRLEGRRLVAKVVDHHGAAMLKRVPRDWRQHDRTIDHPV
;
A
#
# COMPACT_ATOMS: atom_id res chain seq x y z
N MET A 1 -13.72 19.49 9.22
CA MET A 1 -14.55 18.58 10.04
C MET A 1 -14.78 17.30 9.27
N ILE A 2 -14.55 16.15 9.90
CA ILE A 2 -14.96 14.84 9.36
C ILE A 2 -16.45 14.63 9.67
N SER A 3 -17.20 13.97 8.78
CA SER A 3 -18.59 13.61 9.06
C SER A 3 -18.68 12.45 10.06
N THR A 4 -19.84 12.24 10.68
CA THR A 4 -20.11 11.11 11.57
C THR A 4 -19.84 9.76 10.90
N GLU A 5 -20.20 9.63 9.63
CA GLU A 5 -19.96 8.42 8.84
C GLU A 5 -18.47 8.19 8.57
N GLN A 6 -17.72 9.26 8.30
CA GLN A 6 -16.26 9.20 8.15
C GLN A 6 -15.56 8.80 9.45
N ALA A 7 -16.00 9.35 10.58
CA ALA A 7 -15.48 9.01 11.90
C ALA A 7 -15.75 7.53 12.24
N ARG A 8 -16.97 7.04 11.93
CA ARG A 8 -17.33 5.63 12.10
C ARG A 8 -16.45 4.70 11.26
N LEU A 9 -16.24 5.01 9.99
CA LEU A 9 -15.38 4.19 9.12
C LEU A 9 -13.94 4.13 9.63
N LEU A 10 -13.37 5.24 10.10
CA LEU A 10 -12.04 5.25 10.71
C LEU A 10 -11.99 4.39 11.96
N SER A 11 -13.01 4.47 12.81
CA SER A 11 -13.09 3.64 14.02
C SER A 11 -13.21 2.15 13.68
N GLU A 12 -14.04 1.79 12.70
CA GLU A 12 -14.19 0.40 12.25
C GLU A 12 -12.88 -0.13 11.67
N LEU A 13 -12.17 0.65 10.84
CA LEU A 13 -10.85 0.29 10.32
C LEU A 13 -9.82 0.15 11.44
N GLN A 14 -9.79 1.09 12.40
CA GLN A 14 -8.88 1.04 13.55
C GLN A 14 -9.06 -0.25 14.35
N GLN A 15 -10.30 -0.70 14.57
CA GLN A 15 -10.56 -1.98 15.23
C GLN A 15 -9.99 -3.19 14.46
N ARG A 16 -9.95 -3.15 13.12
CA ARG A 16 -9.33 -4.23 12.32
C ARG A 16 -7.82 -4.18 12.40
N ILE A 17 -7.24 -2.98 12.38
CA ILE A 17 -5.81 -2.79 12.61
C ILE A 17 -5.42 -3.40 13.96
N GLU A 18 -6.10 -3.02 15.04
CA GLU A 18 -5.83 -3.53 16.40
C GLU A 18 -6.01 -5.04 16.52
N ARG A 19 -6.93 -5.63 15.76
CA ARG A 19 -7.13 -7.08 15.73
C ARG A 19 -5.99 -7.81 15.04
N TYR A 20 -5.58 -7.36 13.85
CA TYR A 20 -4.69 -8.15 12.99
C TYR A 20 -3.22 -7.76 13.09
N GLN A 21 -2.91 -6.53 13.54
CA GLN A 21 -1.54 -6.10 13.75
C GLN A 21 -0.73 -7.06 14.63
N PRO A 22 -1.18 -7.45 15.85
CA PRO A 22 -0.37 -8.34 16.69
C PRO A 22 -0.12 -9.71 16.05
N ILE A 23 -1.11 -10.25 15.32
CA ILE A 23 -0.98 -11.52 14.60
C ILE A 23 0.10 -11.39 13.52
N LEU A 24 0.04 -10.33 12.72
CA LEU A 24 1.02 -10.07 11.66
C LEU A 24 2.42 -9.82 12.22
N GLU A 25 2.55 -9.06 13.30
CA GLU A 25 3.84 -8.78 13.93
C GLU A 25 4.49 -10.05 14.50
N GLU A 26 3.71 -10.90 15.16
CA GLU A 26 4.16 -12.20 15.67
C GLU A 26 4.54 -13.14 14.51
N GLU A 27 3.68 -13.25 13.49
CA GLU A 27 3.91 -14.13 12.37
C GLU A 27 5.14 -13.73 11.55
N PHE A 28 5.39 -12.43 11.37
CA PHE A 28 6.49 -11.97 10.52
C PHE A 28 7.75 -11.55 11.28
N ASP A 29 7.73 -11.61 12.61
CA ASP A 29 8.82 -11.17 13.49
C ASP A 29 9.26 -9.73 13.18
N VAL A 30 8.26 -8.85 13.09
CA VAL A 30 8.47 -7.41 12.82
C VAL A 30 7.69 -6.57 13.81
N ASN A 31 8.21 -5.37 14.10
CA ASN A 31 7.48 -4.36 14.84
C ASN A 31 7.07 -3.24 13.88
N LEU A 32 5.77 -3.11 13.63
CA LEU A 32 5.24 -2.07 12.77
C LEU A 32 5.11 -0.72 13.49
N GLY A 33 5.21 -0.68 14.82
CA GLY A 33 4.84 0.48 15.64
C GLY A 33 3.32 0.65 15.66
N LYS A 34 2.81 1.66 16.37
CA LYS A 34 1.36 1.85 16.48
C LYS A 34 0.75 2.29 15.15
N VAL A 35 0.09 1.37 14.44
CA VAL A 35 -0.57 1.69 13.17
C VAL A 35 -1.93 2.34 13.44
N VAL A 36 -2.20 3.44 12.75
CA VAL A 36 -3.44 4.21 12.95
C VAL A 36 -4.23 4.46 11.67
N ALA A 37 -5.55 4.35 11.74
CA ALA A 37 -6.45 4.74 10.67
C ALA A 37 -6.55 6.27 10.60
N ARG A 38 -6.24 6.87 9.44
CA ARG A 38 -6.26 8.33 9.26
C ARG A 38 -6.97 8.75 7.97
N PRO A 39 -7.61 9.93 7.94
CA PRO A 39 -8.16 10.46 6.70
C PRO A 39 -7.05 10.76 5.70
N PHE A 40 -7.27 10.44 4.41
CA PHE A 40 -6.38 10.86 3.34
C PHE A 40 -6.53 12.37 3.09
N GLY A 41 -5.72 13.18 3.77
CA GLY A 41 -5.74 14.63 3.67
C GLY A 41 -4.86 15.21 2.55
N ALA A 42 -5.19 16.41 2.07
CA ALA A 42 -4.42 17.13 1.05
C ALA A 42 -2.94 17.31 1.41
N ARG A 43 -2.60 17.48 2.70
CA ARG A 43 -1.20 17.62 3.19
C ARG A 43 -0.36 16.36 3.01
N ALA A 44 -0.92 15.17 3.26
CA ALA A 44 -0.21 13.90 3.07
C ALA A 44 0.14 13.70 1.57
N TRP A 45 -0.80 14.07 0.70
CA TRP A 45 -0.58 14.04 -0.74
C TRP A 45 0.43 15.09 -1.22
N LEU A 46 0.37 16.33 -0.71
CA LEU A 46 1.34 17.38 -1.05
C LEU A 46 2.78 16.96 -0.69
N ARG A 47 2.99 16.29 0.46
CA ARG A 47 4.29 15.70 0.81
C ARG A 47 4.74 14.66 -0.22
N LYS A 48 3.86 13.72 -0.61
CA LYS A 48 4.15 12.70 -1.63
C LYS A 48 4.56 13.29 -2.99
N MET A 49 3.91 14.38 -3.40
CA MET A 49 4.24 15.07 -4.65
C MET A 49 5.55 15.84 -4.54
N ARG A 50 5.83 16.47 -3.39
CA ARG A 50 7.08 17.19 -3.14
C ARG A 50 8.31 16.27 -3.18
N ASP A 51 8.19 15.08 -2.61
CA ASP A 51 9.30 14.12 -2.61
C ASP A 51 9.56 13.55 -4.01
N ARG A 52 8.50 13.31 -4.80
CA ARG A 52 8.63 12.88 -6.20
C ARG A 52 9.15 13.98 -7.11
N SER A 53 8.74 15.24 -6.91
CA SER A 53 9.20 16.37 -7.73
C SER A 53 10.66 16.72 -7.45
N LEU A 54 11.11 16.64 -6.19
CA LEU A 54 12.52 16.84 -5.83
C LEU A 54 13.42 15.73 -6.39
N VAL A 55 12.99 14.47 -6.34
CA VAL A 55 13.73 13.32 -6.91
C VAL A 55 13.72 13.35 -8.45
N GLN A 56 12.66 13.83 -9.09
CA GLN A 56 12.65 14.01 -10.56
C GLN A 56 13.43 15.25 -11.02
N ALA A 57 13.42 16.33 -10.24
CA ALA A 57 14.17 17.54 -10.52
C ALA A 57 15.68 17.33 -10.35
N SER A 58 16.12 16.56 -9.35
CA SER A 58 17.54 16.19 -9.20
C SER A 58 18.04 15.30 -10.34
N ARG A 59 17.18 14.43 -10.88
CA ARG A 59 17.49 13.58 -12.04
C ARG A 59 17.50 14.34 -13.38
N ARG A 60 16.94 15.54 -13.46
CA ARG A 60 16.81 16.34 -14.71
C ARG A 60 17.59 17.66 -14.69
N GLY A 61 18.29 17.98 -13.61
CA GLY A 61 18.99 19.26 -13.43
C GLY A 61 20.35 19.35 -14.11
N GLY A 62 20.39 19.30 -15.44
CA GLY A 62 21.34 20.10 -16.21
C GLY A 62 20.63 21.38 -16.65
N PHE A 63 21.31 22.52 -16.54
CA PHE A 63 20.87 23.89 -16.87
C PHE A 63 20.24 24.70 -15.73
N GLY A 64 21.09 25.56 -15.17
CA GLY A 64 20.66 26.79 -14.53
C GLY A 64 20.25 27.80 -15.59
N LEU A 65 18.97 28.15 -15.62
CA LEU A 65 18.51 29.52 -15.82
C LEU A 65 17.03 29.59 -15.40
N ASN A 66 16.71 30.53 -14.50
CA ASN A 66 15.37 30.88 -14.02
C ASN A 66 14.63 29.95 -13.03
N ARG A 67 15.33 29.64 -11.93
CA ARG A 67 14.77 29.05 -10.69
C ARG A 67 13.51 29.79 -10.16
N ARG A 68 13.42 31.12 -10.32
CA ARG A 68 12.27 31.92 -9.84
C ARG A 68 11.04 31.86 -10.75
N LEU A 69 11.21 31.66 -12.06
CA LEU A 69 10.10 31.51 -13.01
C LEU A 69 9.55 30.07 -12.97
N MET A 70 10.45 29.08 -12.86
CA MET A 70 10.07 27.68 -12.61
C MET A 70 9.28 27.55 -11.31
N LEU A 71 9.71 28.14 -10.18
CA LEU A 71 8.96 28.06 -8.92
C LEU A 71 7.54 28.64 -9.03
N ARG A 72 7.31 29.68 -9.85
CA ARG A 72 5.96 30.28 -10.02
C ARG A 72 5.07 29.45 -10.97
N CYS A 73 5.64 28.88 -12.03
CA CYS A 73 4.90 27.99 -12.93
C CYS A 73 4.78 26.55 -12.40
N GLU A 74 5.66 26.12 -11.49
CA GLU A 74 5.62 24.82 -10.79
C GLU A 74 4.34 24.71 -9.96
N TRP A 75 3.90 25.78 -9.30
CA TRP A 75 2.63 25.74 -8.60
C TRP A 75 1.48 25.43 -9.55
N ALA A 76 1.40 26.05 -10.73
CA ALA A 76 0.31 25.81 -11.68
C ALA A 76 0.44 24.46 -12.44
N LEU A 77 1.63 24.10 -12.90
CA LEU A 77 1.91 22.88 -13.68
C LEU A 77 2.04 21.62 -12.84
N ILE A 78 2.39 21.74 -11.55
CA ILE A 78 2.25 20.63 -10.60
C ILE A 78 0.80 20.57 -10.17
N TYR A 79 0.17 21.66 -9.70
CA TYR A 79 -1.19 21.55 -9.18
C TYR A 79 -2.22 21.13 -10.20
N LEU A 80 -2.20 21.53 -11.47
CA LEU A 80 -3.29 21.16 -12.39
C LEU A 80 -3.35 19.65 -12.69
N PRO A 81 -2.27 19.00 -13.15
CA PRO A 81 -2.24 17.55 -13.35
C PRO A 81 -2.33 16.80 -12.03
N ALA A 82 -1.74 17.34 -10.96
CA ALA A 82 -1.77 16.70 -9.67
C ALA A 82 -3.15 16.81 -9.01
N CYS A 83 -3.89 17.92 -9.18
CA CYS A 83 -5.31 18.06 -8.85
C CYS A 83 -6.18 17.15 -9.72
N PHE A 84 -5.83 16.95 -11.00
CA PHE A 84 -6.51 16.01 -11.89
C PHE A 84 -6.28 14.54 -11.48
N LEU A 85 -5.07 14.20 -11.02
CA LEU A 85 -4.73 12.89 -10.45
C LEU A 85 -5.30 12.70 -9.04
N VAL A 86 -5.41 13.76 -8.24
CA VAL A 86 -6.18 13.79 -6.98
C VAL A 86 -7.65 13.56 -7.29
N TRP A 87 -8.17 14.16 -8.36
CA TRP A 87 -9.54 13.96 -8.79
C TRP A 87 -9.77 12.48 -9.18
N PHE A 88 -8.89 11.85 -9.96
CA PHE A 88 -8.99 10.41 -10.24
C PHE A 88 -8.76 9.51 -9.00
N ARG A 89 -7.76 9.79 -8.16
CA ARG A 89 -7.42 8.94 -7.00
C ARG A 89 -8.33 9.16 -5.79
N HIS A 90 -8.95 10.33 -5.64
CA HIS A 90 -10.07 10.53 -4.69
C HIS A 90 -11.33 9.78 -5.10
N TRP A 91 -11.45 9.33 -6.35
CA TRP A 91 -12.56 8.50 -6.80
C TRP A 91 -12.28 7.00 -6.69
N TYR A 92 -11.01 6.60 -6.58
CA TYR A 92 -10.63 5.20 -6.33
C TYR A 92 -10.59 4.89 -4.83
N PRO A 93 -11.31 3.85 -4.35
CA PRO A 93 -11.43 3.52 -2.93
C PRO A 93 -10.20 2.80 -2.35
N GLN A 94 -8.99 3.11 -2.79
CA GLN A 94 -7.78 2.39 -2.34
C GLN A 94 -7.22 2.99 -1.05
N PHE A 95 -7.13 2.20 0.01
CA PHE A 95 -6.33 2.58 1.19
C PHE A 95 -4.83 2.72 0.83
N MET A 96 -4.05 3.27 1.75
CA MET A 96 -2.60 3.37 1.59
C MET A 96 -1.91 3.41 2.94
N MET A 97 -1.07 2.42 3.22
CA MET A 97 -0.12 2.46 4.32
C MET A 97 0.98 3.48 4.06
N ARG A 98 1.30 4.30 5.08
CA ARG A 98 2.44 5.24 5.05
C ARG A 98 3.14 5.29 6.39
N TRP A 99 4.46 5.41 6.33
CA TRP A 99 5.32 5.72 7.46
C TRP A 99 5.51 7.25 7.49
N ASP A 100 4.68 7.95 8.28
CA ASP A 100 4.90 9.37 8.58
C ASP A 100 5.84 9.49 9.80
N ASP A 101 6.46 10.66 10.00
CA ASP A 101 7.42 10.91 11.10
C ASP A 101 6.82 10.73 12.52
N ASP A 102 5.49 10.78 12.65
CA ASP A 102 4.79 10.66 13.95
C ASP A 102 4.36 9.22 14.27
N GLU A 103 3.55 8.59 13.39
CA GLU A 103 3.06 7.22 13.53
C GLU A 103 2.76 6.64 12.13
N PRO A 104 2.98 5.33 11.90
CA PRO A 104 2.55 4.66 10.68
C PRO A 104 1.03 4.67 10.55
N ALA A 105 0.51 4.92 9.36
CA ALA A 105 -0.92 5.14 9.15
C ALA A 105 -1.48 4.49 7.88
N ILE A 106 -2.68 3.91 7.99
CA ILE A 106 -3.50 3.53 6.85
C ILE A 106 -4.41 4.70 6.49
N LEU A 107 -4.22 5.26 5.31
CA LEU A 107 -4.93 6.44 4.86
C LEU A 107 -6.20 6.12 4.07
N VAL A 108 -7.33 6.76 4.44
CA VAL A 108 -8.67 6.49 3.89
C VAL A 108 -9.13 7.58 2.90
N PRO A 109 -9.35 7.29 1.60
CA PRO A 109 -9.91 8.24 0.65
C PRO A 109 -11.45 8.24 0.66
N PHE A 110 -12.06 9.00 1.57
CA PHE A 110 -13.52 8.98 1.80
C PHE A 110 -14.41 9.27 0.57
N ARG A 111 -14.00 10.16 -0.34
CA ARG A 111 -14.81 10.52 -1.53
C ARG A 111 -15.08 9.34 -2.47
N GLY A 112 -14.14 8.40 -2.57
CA GLY A 112 -14.27 7.18 -3.35
C GLY A 112 -15.08 6.13 -2.58
N TRP A 113 -14.87 6.05 -1.27
CA TRP A 113 -15.50 5.08 -0.36
C TRP A 113 -17.02 5.23 -0.22
N MET A 114 -17.53 6.46 -0.12
CA MET A 114 -18.96 6.69 0.18
C MET A 114 -19.88 6.67 -1.06
N ARG A 115 -19.36 6.42 -2.28
CA ARG A 115 -20.14 6.62 -3.52
C ARG A 115 -20.88 5.41 -4.08
N LYS A 116 -20.47 4.16 -3.80
CA LYS A 116 -21.25 2.94 -4.11
C LYS A 116 -20.85 1.79 -3.18
N ASP A 117 -21.86 1.04 -2.73
CA ASP A 117 -21.76 -0.21 -1.97
C ASP A 117 -20.99 -0.15 -0.64
N HIS A 118 -21.34 0.84 0.20
CA HIS A 118 -20.75 1.05 1.51
C HIS A 118 -20.79 -0.20 2.40
N ARG A 119 -21.88 -0.99 2.35
CA ARG A 119 -22.03 -2.22 3.14
C ARG A 119 -21.05 -3.30 2.72
N ARG A 120 -20.92 -3.59 1.42
CA ARG A 120 -19.92 -4.56 0.93
C ARG A 120 -18.49 -4.12 1.27
N ARG A 121 -18.20 -2.82 1.16
CA ARG A 121 -16.87 -2.28 1.47
C ARG A 121 -16.53 -2.34 2.96
N ILE A 122 -17.49 -2.12 3.85
CA ILE A 122 -17.32 -2.37 5.29
C ILE A 122 -17.00 -3.84 5.53
N ALA A 123 -17.72 -4.75 4.88
CA ALA A 123 -17.48 -6.19 5.03
C ALA A 123 -16.11 -6.65 4.47
N GLN A 124 -15.47 -5.83 3.64
CA GLN A 124 -14.11 -6.06 3.14
C GLN A 124 -13.02 -5.44 4.03
N LEU A 125 -13.35 -4.64 5.05
CA LEU A 125 -12.34 -3.91 5.85
C LEU A 125 -11.27 -4.82 6.45
N ASP A 126 -11.61 -6.06 6.80
CA ASP A 126 -10.66 -7.05 7.30
C ASP A 126 -9.55 -7.35 6.26
N GLN A 127 -9.95 -7.64 5.02
CA GLN A 127 -9.03 -7.84 3.89
C GLN A 127 -8.14 -6.62 3.66
N TRP A 128 -8.74 -5.42 3.61
CA TRP A 128 -8.01 -4.19 3.33
C TRP A 128 -7.03 -3.82 4.45
N ALA A 129 -7.41 -3.97 5.71
CA ALA A 129 -6.52 -3.68 6.84
C ALA A 129 -5.27 -4.57 6.80
N VAL A 130 -5.46 -5.87 6.57
CA VAL A 130 -4.34 -6.81 6.45
C VAL A 130 -3.49 -6.52 5.22
N HIS A 131 -4.09 -6.25 4.08
CA HIS A 131 -3.38 -5.91 2.85
C HIS A 131 -2.43 -4.71 3.05
N GLU A 132 -2.93 -3.63 3.63
CA GLU A 132 -2.13 -2.43 3.86
C GLU A 132 -1.04 -2.64 4.93
N MET A 133 -1.32 -3.40 5.99
CA MET A 133 -0.29 -3.75 6.97
C MET A 133 0.77 -4.68 6.37
N ALA A 134 0.41 -5.59 5.47
CA ALA A 134 1.35 -6.45 4.77
C ALA A 134 2.32 -5.65 3.89
N HIS A 135 1.91 -4.52 3.31
CA HIS A 135 2.85 -3.58 2.69
C HIS A 135 3.83 -2.98 3.71
N GLY A 136 3.38 -2.70 4.94
CA GLY A 136 4.25 -2.29 6.04
C GLY A 136 5.29 -3.35 6.39
N ILE A 137 4.87 -4.62 6.48
CA ILE A 137 5.74 -5.77 6.73
C ILE A 137 6.77 -5.90 5.60
N TRP A 138 6.34 -5.83 4.35
CA TRP A 138 7.23 -5.87 3.19
C TRP A 138 8.37 -4.87 3.35
N HIS A 139 8.05 -3.61 3.61
CA HIS A 139 9.04 -2.55 3.75
C HIS A 139 9.97 -2.71 4.97
N ARG A 140 9.51 -3.37 6.04
CA ARG A 140 10.37 -3.70 7.19
C ARG A 140 11.37 -4.81 6.88
N ILE A 141 11.00 -5.76 6.03
CA ILE A 141 11.80 -6.97 5.76
C ILE A 141 12.71 -6.79 4.54
N ALA A 142 12.25 -6.08 3.50
CA ALA A 142 12.86 -6.03 2.17
C ALA A 142 14.24 -5.34 2.10
N ASP A 143 14.74 -4.76 3.20
CA ASP A 143 15.99 -4.00 3.27
C ASP A 143 16.12 -3.02 2.08
N ASP A 144 15.14 -2.12 1.95
CA ASP A 144 14.97 -1.18 0.84
C ASP A 144 15.99 0.00 0.89
N SER A 145 17.12 -0.15 1.59
CA SER A 145 18.10 0.92 1.81
C SER A 145 18.80 1.42 0.53
N ALA A 146 18.69 0.68 -0.58
CA ALA A 146 19.08 1.15 -1.90
C ALA A 146 18.28 0.44 -3.01
N VAL A 147 17.92 1.18 -4.06
CA VAL A 147 17.48 0.73 -5.40
C VAL A 147 15.99 0.96 -5.74
N GLU A 148 15.82 1.39 -6.99
CA GLU A 148 14.60 1.79 -7.67
C GLU A 148 13.43 0.81 -7.54
N HIS A 149 12.28 1.34 -7.09
CA HIS A 149 10.97 0.70 -7.10
C HIS A 149 10.42 0.51 -8.54
N GLY A 150 11.07 -0.37 -9.30
CA GLY A 150 10.71 -0.77 -10.65
C GLY A 150 9.42 -1.58 -10.72
N ARG A 151 9.00 -1.94 -11.94
CA ARG A 151 7.74 -2.67 -12.18
C ARG A 151 7.69 -4.02 -11.47
N ARG A 152 8.77 -4.82 -11.51
CA ARG A 152 8.83 -6.15 -10.87
C ARG A 152 8.67 -6.06 -9.36
N TRP A 153 9.36 -5.12 -8.71
CA TRP A 153 9.20 -4.91 -7.26
C TRP A 153 7.73 -4.64 -6.90
N ARG A 154 7.00 -3.84 -7.70
CA ARG A 154 5.58 -3.58 -7.44
C ARG A 154 4.71 -4.82 -7.59
N VAL A 155 5.00 -5.67 -8.59
CA VAL A 155 4.29 -6.95 -8.79
C VAL A 155 4.46 -7.82 -7.54
N TRP A 156 5.68 -7.97 -7.04
CA TRP A 156 5.96 -8.77 -5.86
C TRP A 156 5.37 -8.18 -4.57
N ASN A 157 5.50 -6.87 -4.35
CA ASN A 157 4.96 -6.22 -3.16
C ASN A 157 3.42 -6.29 -3.11
N GLU A 158 2.73 -5.96 -4.21
CA GLU A 158 1.25 -6.11 -4.30
C GLU A 158 0.86 -7.59 -4.20
N GLY A 159 1.62 -8.47 -4.83
CA GLY A 159 1.41 -9.91 -4.78
C GLY A 159 1.50 -10.49 -3.38
N PHE A 160 2.51 -10.06 -2.61
CA PHE A 160 2.70 -10.43 -1.21
C PHE A 160 1.55 -9.92 -0.35
N ALA A 161 1.20 -8.64 -0.45
CA ALA A 161 0.10 -8.07 0.32
C ALA A 161 -1.24 -8.79 0.04
N HIS A 162 -1.52 -9.12 -1.22
CA HIS A 162 -2.68 -9.92 -1.59
C HIS A 162 -2.59 -11.37 -1.11
N TYR A 163 -1.44 -12.03 -1.23
CA TYR A 163 -1.29 -13.40 -0.72
C TYR A 163 -1.53 -13.46 0.79
N VAL A 164 -0.97 -12.50 1.54
CA VAL A 164 -1.14 -12.42 2.99
C VAL A 164 -2.61 -12.19 3.37
N ALA A 165 -3.28 -11.21 2.75
CA ALA A 165 -4.67 -10.88 3.07
C ALA A 165 -5.66 -11.97 2.62
N ASP A 166 -5.46 -12.51 1.42
CA ASP A 166 -6.52 -13.26 0.73
C ASP A 166 -6.42 -14.77 0.97
N VAL A 167 -5.23 -15.23 1.38
CA VAL A 167 -4.91 -16.66 1.57
C VAL A 167 -4.41 -16.91 2.97
N HIS A 168 -3.30 -16.28 3.36
CA HIS A 168 -2.59 -16.63 4.60
C HIS A 168 -3.38 -16.27 5.86
N LEU A 169 -3.87 -15.03 5.99
CA LEU A 169 -4.65 -14.58 7.14
C LEU A 169 -6.16 -14.80 7.02
N ARG A 170 -6.64 -15.33 5.90
CA ARG A 170 -8.06 -15.65 5.71
C ARG A 170 -8.65 -16.50 6.86
N PRO A 171 -7.96 -17.51 7.44
CA PRO A 171 -8.48 -18.27 8.57
C PRO A 171 -8.76 -17.44 9.83
N HIS A 172 -8.15 -16.26 9.97
CA HIS A 172 -8.36 -15.36 11.11
C HIS A 172 -9.54 -14.41 10.93
N TYR A 173 -10.16 -14.39 9.75
CA TYR A 173 -11.29 -13.49 9.48
C TYR A 173 -12.59 -14.00 10.11
N PRO A 174 -13.47 -13.10 10.57
CA PRO A 174 -14.78 -13.50 11.04
C PRO A 174 -15.57 -14.12 9.88
N ALA A 175 -16.49 -15.04 10.19
CA ALA A 175 -17.25 -15.81 9.19
C ALA A 175 -18.04 -14.97 8.15
N GLY A 176 -18.33 -13.70 8.46
CA GLY A 176 -19.02 -12.77 7.55
C GLY A 176 -18.09 -11.84 6.74
N ALA A 177 -16.77 -12.00 6.85
CA ALA A 177 -15.82 -11.19 6.09
C ALA A 177 -15.90 -11.51 4.59
N ILE A 178 -15.87 -10.46 3.77
CA ILE A 178 -15.87 -10.58 2.31
C ILE A 178 -14.46 -10.34 1.80
N ILE A 179 -13.99 -11.22 0.94
CA ILE A 179 -12.73 -11.05 0.20
C ILE A 179 -13.11 -10.67 -1.23
N ASP A 180 -12.59 -9.54 -1.71
CA ASP A 180 -12.68 -9.21 -3.12
C ASP A 180 -11.80 -10.18 -3.91
N GLU A 181 -12.34 -10.76 -4.98
CA GLU A 181 -11.64 -11.68 -5.88
C GLU A 181 -11.41 -11.05 -7.27
N GLU A 182 -11.95 -9.86 -7.53
CA GLU A 182 -11.82 -9.17 -8.81
C GLU A 182 -10.52 -8.36 -8.87
N TRP A 183 -9.46 -9.00 -9.37
CA TRP A 183 -8.13 -8.42 -9.34
C TRP A 183 -7.62 -8.05 -10.72
N SER A 184 -6.77 -7.01 -10.75
CA SER A 184 -6.02 -6.69 -11.97
C SER A 184 -5.07 -7.85 -12.32
N PRO A 185 -4.73 -8.05 -13.61
CA PRO A 185 -3.79 -9.09 -14.03
C PRO A 185 -2.45 -9.04 -13.29
N MET A 186 -1.95 -7.84 -12.99
CA MET A 186 -0.71 -7.63 -12.23
C MET A 186 -0.78 -8.22 -10.81
N ARG A 187 -1.92 -8.05 -10.13
CA ARG A 187 -2.12 -8.55 -8.77
C ARG A 187 -2.27 -10.07 -8.75
N LEU A 188 -2.97 -10.62 -9.74
CA LEU A 188 -3.07 -12.07 -9.93
C LEU A 188 -1.70 -12.69 -10.20
N GLU A 189 -0.90 -12.06 -11.05
CA GLU A 189 0.48 -12.48 -11.33
C GLU A 189 1.31 -12.46 -10.04
N GLY A 190 1.33 -11.32 -9.33
CA GLY A 190 2.08 -11.18 -8.07
C GLY A 190 1.69 -12.23 -7.03
N ARG A 191 0.39 -12.43 -6.77
CA ARG A 191 -0.07 -13.45 -5.82
C ARG A 191 0.40 -14.84 -6.25
N ARG A 192 0.30 -15.17 -7.54
CA ARG A 192 0.74 -16.47 -8.07
C ARG A 192 2.24 -16.70 -7.86
N LEU A 193 3.06 -15.65 -8.01
CA LEU A 193 4.49 -15.76 -7.74
C LEU A 193 4.78 -16.09 -6.28
N VAL A 194 4.11 -15.40 -5.34
CA VAL A 194 4.25 -15.68 -3.91
C VAL A 194 3.72 -17.07 -3.56
N ALA A 195 2.57 -17.46 -4.12
CA ALA A 195 2.00 -18.80 -3.95
C ALA A 195 2.98 -19.89 -4.40
N LYS A 196 3.60 -19.76 -5.57
CA LYS A 196 4.61 -20.72 -6.05
C LYS A 196 5.78 -20.88 -5.08
N VAL A 197 6.27 -19.78 -4.49
CA VAL A 197 7.35 -19.83 -3.50
C VAL A 197 6.92 -20.59 -2.25
N VAL A 198 5.71 -20.31 -1.76
CA VAL A 198 5.15 -20.98 -0.58
C VAL A 198 4.85 -22.46 -0.85
N ASP A 199 4.28 -22.79 -2.01
CA ASP A 199 3.97 -24.17 -2.39
C ASP A 199 5.24 -25.01 -2.54
N HIS A 200 6.33 -24.41 -3.04
CA HIS A 200 7.59 -25.11 -3.25
C HIS A 200 8.44 -25.25 -1.97
N HIS A 201 8.44 -24.23 -1.10
CA HIS A 201 9.34 -24.18 0.06
C HIS A 201 8.63 -24.24 1.43
N GLY A 202 7.30 -24.28 1.45
CA GLY A 202 6.47 -24.26 2.66
C GLY A 202 6.13 -22.86 3.17
N ALA A 203 5.10 -22.77 4.02
CA ALA A 203 4.55 -21.53 4.56
C ALA A 203 5.57 -20.67 5.32
N ALA A 204 6.55 -21.30 5.99
CA ALA A 204 7.61 -20.58 6.69
C ALA A 204 8.44 -19.66 5.78
N MET A 205 8.48 -19.94 4.47
CA MET A 205 9.20 -19.11 3.50
C MET A 205 8.55 -17.73 3.31
N LEU A 206 7.27 -17.57 3.64
CA LEU A 206 6.54 -16.32 3.47
C LEU A 206 7.22 -15.15 4.20
N LYS A 207 7.83 -15.39 5.38
CA LYS A 207 8.58 -14.38 6.16
C LYS A 207 9.81 -13.84 5.42
N ARG A 208 10.35 -14.63 4.48
CA ARG A 208 11.58 -14.29 3.74
C ARG A 208 11.31 -13.70 2.37
N VAL A 209 10.12 -13.89 1.81
CA VAL A 209 9.76 -13.42 0.47
C VAL A 209 10.13 -11.95 0.25
N PRO A 210 9.82 -10.98 1.14
CA PRO A 210 10.17 -9.58 0.89
C PRO A 210 11.67 -9.33 0.78
N ARG A 211 12.51 -10.11 1.47
CA ARG A 211 13.98 -10.01 1.40
C ARG A 211 14.54 -10.70 0.15
N ASP A 212 14.01 -11.88 -0.16
CA ASP A 212 14.58 -12.80 -1.14
C ASP A 212 13.87 -12.75 -2.51
N TRP A 213 12.89 -11.86 -2.70
CA TRP A 213 12.03 -11.82 -3.90
C TRP A 213 12.81 -11.81 -5.22
N ARG A 214 13.96 -11.14 -5.28
CA ARG A 214 14.80 -11.10 -6.50
C ARG A 214 15.39 -12.46 -6.85
N GLN A 215 15.73 -13.28 -5.86
CA GLN A 215 16.22 -14.63 -6.08
C GLN A 215 15.11 -15.50 -6.66
N HIS A 216 13.91 -15.42 -6.07
CA HIS A 216 12.73 -16.14 -6.55
C HIS A 216 12.31 -15.70 -7.97
N ASP A 217 12.41 -14.41 -8.27
CA ASP A 217 12.14 -13.85 -9.60
C ASP A 217 12.99 -14.54 -10.68
N ARG A 218 14.29 -14.68 -10.43
CA ARG A 218 15.24 -15.31 -11.36
C ARG A 218 15.01 -16.80 -11.54
N THR A 219 14.64 -17.50 -10.48
CA THR A 219 14.39 -18.96 -10.53
C THR A 219 13.08 -19.32 -11.22
N ILE A 220 12.09 -18.43 -11.22
CA ILE A 220 10.78 -18.70 -11.83
C ILE A 220 10.82 -18.50 -13.36
N ASP A 221 11.64 -17.57 -13.85
CA ASP A 221 11.80 -17.31 -15.30
C ASP A 221 12.75 -18.33 -15.98
N HIS A 222 13.53 -19.09 -15.22
CA HIS A 222 14.42 -20.14 -15.71
C HIS A 222 14.32 -21.41 -14.83
N PRO A 223 13.32 -22.27 -15.05
CA PRO A 223 13.32 -23.60 -14.45
C PRO A 223 14.53 -24.37 -15.00
N VAL A 224 15.37 -24.89 -14.11
CA VAL A 224 16.42 -25.87 -14.44
C VAL A 224 15.76 -27.16 -14.91
#